data_AF-A0A0S8HKC9-F1
#
_entry.id   AF-A0A0S8HKC9-F1
#
_cell.length_a   1.000
_cell.length_b   1.000
_cell.length_c   1.000
_cell.angle_alpha   90.00
_cell.angle_beta   90.00
_cell.angle_gamma   90.00
#
_symmetry.space_group_name_H-M   'P 1'
#
loop_
_entity.id
_entity.type
_entity.pdbx_description
1 polymer ?
#
loop_
_entity_poly.entity_id
_entity_poly.type
_entity_poly.pdbx_seq_one_letter_code
_entity_poly.pdbx_strand_id
1 'polypeptide(L)'
;GRQPRRATWPPGQVDLEFRDDKRTCADCHMPVLPVSGRRPPRDHRWAARRDLQLLQAGVDLRAVRVGGAADGQRARLMLTNLAGHAYCTGSRRRALRLYVGHAAAAGIPLIATLSPVRPGLLWADCLPALAPGEQRSFDVSLPADASGLAYRLVYHRNHYDPAAYTAEILSAATPLGE
;
A
#
# COMPACT_ATOMS: atom_id res chain seq x y z
N GLY A 1 -5.58 27.34 -13.35
CA GLY A 1 -5.10 25.99 -13.69
C GLY A 1 -6.28 25.11 -14.04
N ARG A 2 -6.17 24.20 -15.02
CA ARG A 2 -7.22 23.23 -15.31
C ARG A 2 -7.45 22.38 -14.05
N GLN A 3 -8.68 22.38 -13.53
CA GLN A 3 -9.07 21.49 -12.45
C GLN A 3 -9.03 20.03 -12.95
N PRO A 4 -8.58 19.08 -12.12
CA PRO A 4 -8.65 17.66 -12.48
C PRO A 4 -10.11 17.26 -12.67
N ARG A 5 -10.47 16.83 -13.88
CA ARG A 5 -11.78 16.24 -14.16
C ARG A 5 -11.74 14.79 -13.66
N ARG A 6 -12.72 14.38 -12.85
CA ARG A 6 -12.94 12.98 -12.50
C ARG A 6 -13.11 12.17 -13.80
N ALA A 7 -12.22 11.22 -14.07
CA ALA A 7 -12.36 10.30 -15.18
C ALA A 7 -13.56 9.35 -14.95
N THR A 8 -14.29 9.04 -16.00
CA THR A 8 -15.55 8.26 -15.99
C THR A 8 -15.34 6.74 -15.87
N TRP A 9 -14.17 6.25 -15.45
CA TRP A 9 -13.80 4.82 -15.51
C TRP A 9 -12.85 4.40 -14.38
N PRO A 10 -12.97 3.14 -13.89
CA PRO A 10 -13.87 2.72 -12.80
C PRO A 10 -13.70 3.53 -11.50
N PRO A 11 -14.69 3.51 -10.58
CA PRO A 11 -14.66 4.26 -9.32
C PRO A 11 -13.34 4.06 -8.55
N GLY A 12 -12.68 5.16 -8.19
CA GLY A 12 -11.51 5.16 -7.32
C GLY A 12 -10.15 4.98 -8.01
N GLN A 13 -10.10 4.76 -9.33
CA GLN A 13 -8.85 4.89 -10.09
C GLN A 13 -8.36 6.35 -10.03
N VAL A 14 -7.09 6.54 -9.67
CA VAL A 14 -6.42 7.83 -9.73
C VAL A 14 -5.32 7.74 -10.77
N ASP A 15 -5.49 8.43 -11.89
CA ASP A 15 -4.40 8.60 -12.86
C ASP A 15 -3.42 9.62 -12.25
N LEU A 16 -2.27 9.13 -11.81
CA LEU A 16 -1.17 9.98 -11.37
C LEU A 16 -0.42 10.48 -12.61
N GLU A 17 -0.42 11.78 -12.85
CA GLU A 17 0.47 12.38 -13.85
C GLU A 17 1.92 12.11 -13.42
N PHE A 18 2.61 11.25 -14.17
CA PHE A 18 4.04 11.02 -14.00
C PHE A 18 4.78 12.24 -14.55
N ARG A 19 4.97 13.25 -13.70
CA ARG A 19 5.93 14.32 -13.96
C ARG A 19 7.29 13.87 -13.45
N ASP A 20 8.37 14.32 -14.09
CA ASP A 20 9.74 14.12 -13.59
C ASP A 20 9.82 14.57 -12.13
N ASP A 21 9.72 13.61 -11.22
CA ASP A 21 9.87 13.85 -9.80
C ASP A 21 11.34 14.16 -9.53
N LYS A 22 11.64 15.45 -9.33
CA LYS A 22 13.00 15.92 -9.09
C LYS A 22 13.48 15.68 -7.66
N ARG A 23 12.64 15.08 -6.79
CA ARG A 23 13.04 14.71 -5.43
C ARG A 23 14.10 13.63 -5.47
N THR A 24 15.15 13.83 -4.68
CA THR A 24 16.24 12.88 -4.50
C THR A 24 15.91 11.89 -3.37
N CYS A 25 16.72 10.83 -3.23
CA CYS A 25 16.62 9.93 -2.08
C CYS A 25 16.68 10.69 -0.74
N ALA A 26 17.53 11.72 -0.65
CA ALA A 26 17.68 12.52 0.57
C ALA A 26 16.43 13.34 0.91
N ASP A 27 15.63 13.72 -0.10
CA ASP A 27 14.39 14.49 0.12
C ASP A 27 13.32 13.68 0.86
N CYS A 28 13.30 12.36 0.69
CA CYS A 28 12.38 11.48 1.40
C CYS A 28 13.01 10.82 2.64
N HIS A 29 14.29 10.45 2.58
CA HIS A 29 14.94 9.68 3.65
C HIS A 29 15.65 10.55 4.70
N MET A 30 15.91 11.82 4.42
CA MET A 30 16.57 12.75 5.35
C MET A 30 15.67 14.00 5.54
N PRO A 31 14.57 13.86 6.29
CA PRO A 31 13.64 14.97 6.49
C PRO A 31 14.36 16.16 7.13
N VAL A 32 13.87 17.35 6.80
CA VAL A 32 14.36 18.60 7.39
C VAL A 32 13.97 18.63 8.87
N LEU A 33 14.94 18.85 9.75
CA LEU A 33 14.69 18.98 11.18
C LEU A 33 13.97 20.31 11.46
N PRO A 34 13.00 20.34 12.39
CA PRO A 34 12.20 21.54 12.70
C PRO A 34 12.99 22.54 13.55
N VAL A 35 14.11 23.04 13.03
CA VAL A 35 15.00 24.00 13.68
C VAL A 35 14.95 25.32 12.93
N SER A 36 14.85 26.44 13.64
CA SER A 36 14.80 27.78 13.03
C SER A 36 16.15 28.15 12.39
N GLY A 37 16.14 28.57 11.12
CA GLY A 37 17.32 29.10 10.43
C GLY A 37 17.13 29.20 8.91
N ARG A 38 18.00 29.96 8.22
CA ARG A 38 17.95 30.13 6.75
C ARG A 38 18.19 28.83 5.96
N ARG A 39 18.85 27.85 6.58
CA ARG A 39 19.09 26.51 6.04
C ARG A 39 18.94 25.48 7.16
N PRO A 40 17.73 24.95 7.38
CA PRO A 40 17.51 23.97 8.43
C PRO A 40 18.28 22.67 8.12
N PRO A 41 18.93 22.05 9.13
CA PRO A 41 19.68 20.81 8.94
C PRO A 41 18.74 19.65 8.61
N ARG A 42 19.27 18.60 7.96
CA ARG A 42 18.54 17.37 7.66
C ARG A 42 18.86 16.29 8.69
N ASP A 43 17.92 15.37 8.89
CA ASP A 43 18.14 14.20 9.73
C ASP A 43 19.02 13.17 9.01
N HIS A 44 20.24 12.98 9.51
CA HIS A 44 21.22 12.04 8.93
C HIS A 44 21.03 10.60 9.42
N ARG A 45 19.98 10.30 10.20
CA ARG A 45 19.66 8.92 10.60
C ARG A 45 19.13 8.05 9.46
N TRP A 46 18.75 8.67 8.33
CA TRP A 46 18.15 8.02 7.16
C TRP A 46 16.92 7.18 7.53
N ALA A 47 15.75 7.82 7.53
CA ALA A 47 14.47 7.15 7.70
C ALA A 47 14.37 5.99 6.70
N ALA A 48 13.95 4.81 7.14
CA ALA A 48 13.94 3.61 6.32
C ALA A 48 12.93 2.59 6.88
N ARG A 49 13.18 1.30 6.69
CA ARG A 49 12.30 0.18 7.09
C ARG A 49 11.85 0.12 8.56
N ARG A 50 12.43 0.91 9.47
CA ARG A 50 12.06 0.97 10.90
C ARG A 50 11.29 2.24 11.24
N ASP A 51 11.14 3.15 10.28
CA ASP A 51 10.35 4.35 10.41
C ASP A 51 8.94 4.05 9.89
N LEU A 52 7.98 3.90 10.80
CA LEU A 52 6.61 3.55 10.44
C LEU A 52 5.94 4.66 9.61
N GLN A 53 6.22 5.93 9.91
CA GLN A 53 5.63 7.05 9.18
C GLN A 53 6.13 7.07 7.73
N LEU A 54 7.42 6.83 7.51
CA LEU A 54 7.96 6.69 6.15
C LEU A 54 7.34 5.50 5.41
N LEU A 55 7.19 4.35 6.08
CA LEU A 55 6.56 3.18 5.49
C LEU A 55 5.09 3.46 5.10
N GLN A 56 4.37 4.21 5.92
CA GLN A 56 2.99 4.64 5.68
C GLN A 56 2.88 5.60 4.51
N ALA A 57 3.75 6.61 4.46
CA ALA A 57 3.76 7.60 3.39
C ALA A 57 4.11 7.01 2.01
N GLY A 58 4.75 5.84 1.96
CA GLY A 58 5.14 5.18 0.71
C GLY A 58 4.01 4.50 -0.05
N VAL A 59 2.80 4.39 0.52
CA VAL A 59 1.67 3.64 -0.07
C VAL A 59 0.34 4.32 0.20
N ASP A 60 -0.59 4.19 -0.73
CA ASP A 60 -2.01 4.48 -0.53
C ASP A 60 -2.82 3.21 -0.75
N LEU A 61 -3.87 2.99 0.05
CA LEU A 61 -4.77 1.87 -0.11
C LEU A 61 -6.21 2.36 -0.02
N ARG A 62 -6.92 2.27 -1.14
CA ARG A 62 -8.34 2.64 -1.22
C ARG A 62 -9.19 1.42 -1.44
N ALA A 63 -10.39 1.44 -0.87
CA ALA A 63 -11.40 0.43 -1.12
C ALA A 63 -12.66 1.10 -1.67
N VAL A 64 -13.23 0.50 -2.71
CA VAL A 64 -14.50 0.92 -3.30
C VAL A 64 -15.42 -0.28 -3.42
N ARG A 65 -16.72 -0.08 -3.20
CA ARG A 65 -17.73 -1.08 -3.54
C ARG A 65 -17.89 -1.09 -5.06
N VAL A 66 -17.88 -2.28 -5.67
CA VAL A 66 -18.03 -2.46 -7.13
C VAL A 66 -19.36 -3.13 -7.52
N GLY A 67 -20.15 -3.54 -6.53
CA GLY A 67 -21.51 -4.05 -6.72
C GLY A 67 -21.99 -4.89 -5.54
N GLY A 68 -23.25 -5.28 -5.58
CA GLY A 68 -23.83 -6.32 -4.72
C GLY A 68 -24.74 -7.20 -5.59
N ALA A 69 -24.65 -8.50 -5.41
CA ALA A 69 -25.55 -9.48 -6.02
C ALA A 69 -26.22 -10.29 -4.90
N ALA A 70 -27.25 -11.08 -5.24
CA ALA A 70 -28.01 -11.88 -4.28
C ALA A 70 -27.14 -12.88 -3.50
N ASP A 71 -25.94 -13.18 -3.99
CA ASP A 71 -24.95 -14.11 -3.46
C ASP A 71 -23.80 -13.43 -2.68
N GLY A 72 -23.72 -12.10 -2.65
CA GLY A 72 -22.69 -11.40 -1.87
C GLY A 72 -22.41 -9.96 -2.29
N GLN A 73 -21.60 -9.29 -1.48
CA GLN A 73 -21.09 -7.95 -1.77
C GLN A 73 -19.73 -8.04 -2.47
N ARG A 74 -19.43 -7.10 -3.37
CA ARG A 74 -18.12 -7.04 -4.05
C ARG A 74 -17.44 -5.72 -3.78
N ALA A 75 -16.18 -5.79 -3.38
CA ALA A 75 -15.30 -4.64 -3.18
C ALA A 75 -14.05 -4.77 -4.06
N ARG A 76 -13.47 -3.62 -4.42
CA ARG A 76 -12.18 -3.52 -5.08
C ARG A 76 -11.25 -2.69 -4.20
N LEU A 77 -10.09 -3.26 -3.89
CA LEU A 77 -8.99 -2.55 -3.25
C LEU A 77 -8.01 -2.09 -4.31
N MET A 78 -7.45 -0.90 -4.13
CA MET A 78 -6.47 -0.29 -5.01
C MET A 78 -5.28 0.11 -4.16
N LEU A 79 -4.19 -0.64 -4.29
CA LEU A 79 -2.93 -0.37 -3.62
C LEU A 79 -2.01 0.40 -4.59
N THR A 80 -1.62 1.61 -4.19
CA THR A 80 -0.79 2.50 -5.01
C THR A 80 0.55 2.71 -4.35
N ASN A 81 1.63 2.60 -5.13
CA ASN A 81 2.96 2.95 -4.67
C ASN A 81 3.23 4.45 -4.85
N LEU A 82 3.45 5.15 -3.73
CA LEU A 82 3.77 6.57 -3.69
C LEU A 82 5.28 6.84 -3.57
N ALA A 83 6.10 5.80 -3.41
CA ALA A 83 7.55 5.92 -3.35
C ALA A 83 8.16 6.09 -4.75
N GLY A 84 9.28 6.83 -4.82
CA GLY A 84 10.07 7.00 -6.05
C GLY A 84 10.88 5.76 -6.47
N HIS A 85 10.64 4.60 -5.86
CA HIS A 85 11.26 3.32 -6.18
C HIS A 85 10.24 2.19 -6.02
N ALA A 86 10.59 0.96 -6.42
CA ALA A 86 9.69 -0.18 -6.24
C ALA A 86 9.27 -0.38 -4.77
N TYR A 87 8.03 -0.75 -4.48
CA TYR A 87 7.55 -0.87 -3.09
C TYR A 87 6.96 -2.28 -2.81
N CYS A 88 7.50 -3.03 -1.85
CA CYS A 88 8.71 -2.74 -1.07
C CYS A 88 10.00 -2.90 -1.91
N THR A 89 11.05 -2.11 -1.60
CA THR A 89 12.40 -2.23 -2.22
C THR A 89 13.39 -2.95 -1.31
N GLY A 90 14.55 -3.31 -1.86
CA GLY A 90 15.72 -3.81 -1.13
C GLY A 90 15.89 -5.33 -1.24
N SER A 91 16.09 -6.00 -0.11
CA SER A 91 16.36 -7.44 -0.10
C SER A 91 15.12 -8.26 -0.47
N ARG A 92 15.30 -9.37 -1.19
CA ARG A 92 14.27 -10.38 -1.51
C ARG A 92 13.51 -10.97 -0.32
N ARG A 93 14.02 -10.77 0.89
CA ARG A 93 13.38 -11.20 2.14
C ARG A 93 12.23 -10.29 2.52
N ARG A 94 12.13 -9.09 1.94
CA ARG A 94 11.07 -8.14 2.28
C ARG A 94 9.78 -8.52 1.57
N ALA A 95 8.66 -8.22 2.19
CA ALA A 95 7.37 -8.39 1.55
C ALA A 95 6.36 -7.38 2.10
N LEU A 96 5.33 -7.12 1.29
CA LEU A 96 4.08 -6.54 1.74
C LEU A 96 3.01 -7.61 1.66
N ARG A 97 2.26 -7.76 2.75
CA ARG A 97 1.14 -8.69 2.82
C ARG A 97 -0.15 -7.91 2.98
N LEU A 98 -1.08 -8.15 2.07
CA LEU A 98 -2.40 -7.54 2.08
C LEU A 98 -3.40 -8.57 2.59
N TYR A 99 -4.03 -8.25 3.71
CA TYR A 99 -5.09 -9.03 4.32
C TYR A 99 -6.40 -8.29 4.12
N VAL A 100 -7.45 -8.99 3.70
CA VAL A 100 -8.78 -8.40 3.49
C VAL A 100 -9.88 -9.36 3.90
N GLY A 101 -10.91 -8.85 4.56
CA GLY A 101 -12.08 -9.62 5.00
C GLY A 101 -13.25 -8.71 5.34
N HIS A 102 -14.33 -9.28 5.88
CA HIS A 102 -15.43 -8.48 6.41
C HIS A 102 -15.14 -8.05 7.85
N ALA A 103 -15.60 -6.87 8.25
CA ALA A 103 -15.22 -6.24 9.52
C ALA A 103 -15.65 -7.03 10.78
N ALA A 104 -16.67 -7.87 10.68
CA ALA A 104 -17.18 -8.69 11.78
C ALA A 104 -16.47 -10.06 11.92
N ALA A 105 -15.52 -10.39 11.03
CA ALA A 105 -14.86 -11.70 11.04
C ALA A 105 -13.85 -11.83 12.20
N ALA A 106 -13.73 -13.03 12.78
CA ALA A 106 -12.70 -13.34 13.77
C ALA A 106 -11.26 -13.30 13.21
N GLY A 107 -11.10 -13.24 11.89
CA GLY A 107 -9.81 -13.14 11.22
C GLY A 107 -9.93 -12.57 9.80
N ILE A 108 -8.88 -11.88 9.36
CA ILE A 108 -8.80 -11.26 8.03
C ILE A 108 -7.82 -12.11 7.18
N PRO A 109 -8.27 -12.80 6.12
CA PRO A 109 -7.41 -13.68 5.33
C PRO A 109 -6.40 -12.90 4.50
N LEU A 110 -5.25 -13.53 4.22
CA LEU A 110 -4.22 -13.03 3.30
C LEU A 110 -4.70 -13.19 1.86
N ILE A 111 -4.69 -12.11 1.08
CA ILE A 111 -5.10 -12.15 -0.34
C ILE A 111 -3.93 -11.90 -1.30
N ALA A 112 -2.85 -11.26 -0.85
CA ALA A 112 -1.70 -11.01 -1.70
C ALA A 112 -0.41 -10.84 -0.90
N THR A 113 0.70 -11.34 -1.47
CA THR A 113 2.07 -11.03 -1.03
C THR A 113 2.83 -10.38 -2.19
N LEU A 114 3.36 -9.17 -1.96
CA LEU A 114 4.18 -8.44 -2.93
C LEU A 114 5.63 -8.43 -2.48
N SER A 115 6.57 -8.78 -3.37
CA SER A 115 7.99 -8.92 -3.03
C SER A 115 8.90 -8.42 -4.16
N PRO A 116 10.12 -7.90 -3.87
CA PRO A 116 11.08 -7.57 -4.92
C PRO A 116 11.39 -8.77 -5.82
N VAL A 117 11.21 -8.62 -7.14
CA VAL A 117 11.45 -9.69 -8.11
C VAL A 117 12.94 -9.83 -8.46
N ARG A 118 13.37 -11.07 -8.70
CA ARG A 118 14.53 -11.42 -9.53
C ARG A 118 14.21 -12.60 -10.46
N PRO A 119 14.98 -12.77 -11.55
CA PRO A 119 14.96 -14.01 -12.32
C PRO A 119 15.23 -15.23 -11.41
N GLY A 120 14.41 -16.28 -11.52
CA GLY A 120 14.69 -17.61 -10.98
C GLY A 120 14.14 -17.95 -9.59
N LEU A 121 13.41 -17.06 -8.92
CA LEU A 121 12.84 -17.38 -7.60
C LEU A 121 11.57 -16.57 -7.29
N LEU A 122 10.56 -16.66 -8.15
CA LEU A 122 9.21 -16.31 -7.74
C LEU A 122 8.66 -17.52 -6.98
N TRP A 123 8.35 -17.33 -5.69
CA TRP A 123 7.35 -18.20 -5.08
C TRP A 123 6.10 -18.13 -5.95
N ALA A 124 5.48 -19.28 -6.24
CA ALA A 124 4.37 -19.38 -7.17
C ALA A 124 3.24 -18.37 -6.86
N ASP A 125 3.12 -17.97 -5.59
CA ASP A 125 2.02 -17.14 -5.09
C ASP A 125 2.43 -15.69 -4.73
N CYS A 126 3.66 -15.27 -5.05
CA CYS A 126 4.10 -13.89 -4.81
C CYS A 126 3.98 -13.02 -6.06
N LEU A 127 3.36 -11.85 -5.89
CA LEU A 127 3.30 -10.83 -6.91
C LEU A 127 4.57 -9.95 -6.89
N PRO A 128 4.95 -9.35 -8.04
CA PRO A 128 6.02 -8.35 -8.07
C PRO A 128 5.76 -7.17 -7.13
N ALA A 129 6.81 -6.59 -6.57
CA ALA A 129 6.74 -5.26 -5.96
C ALA A 129 6.16 -4.23 -6.94
N LEU A 130 5.45 -3.23 -6.41
CA LEU A 130 4.85 -2.18 -7.22
C LEU A 130 5.92 -1.24 -7.75
N ALA A 131 5.96 -0.94 -9.04
CA ALA A 131 6.79 0.12 -9.61
C ALA A 131 6.37 1.50 -9.07
N PRO A 132 7.21 2.54 -9.16
CA PRO A 132 6.82 3.90 -8.77
C PRO A 132 5.53 4.32 -9.47
N GLY A 133 4.55 4.83 -8.71
CA GLY A 133 3.25 5.24 -9.24
C GLY A 133 2.33 4.10 -9.70
N GLU A 134 2.78 2.84 -9.64
CA GLU A 134 1.94 1.70 -10.02
C GLU A 134 0.79 1.56 -9.02
N GLN A 135 -0.42 1.37 -9.56
CA GLN A 135 -1.61 0.97 -8.83
C GLN A 135 -1.94 -0.48 -9.18
N ARG A 136 -2.20 -1.31 -8.16
CA ARG A 136 -2.68 -2.68 -8.33
C ARG A 136 -4.02 -2.89 -7.65
N SER A 137 -4.94 -3.48 -8.39
CA SER A 137 -6.30 -3.74 -7.94
C SER A 137 -6.49 -5.17 -7.47
N PHE A 138 -7.26 -5.36 -6.39
CA PHE A 138 -7.64 -6.66 -5.85
C PHE A 138 -9.15 -6.69 -5.66
N ASP A 139 -9.82 -7.59 -6.39
CA ASP A 139 -11.26 -7.81 -6.24
C ASP A 139 -11.52 -8.80 -5.12
N VAL A 140 -12.46 -8.46 -4.23
CA VAL A 140 -12.79 -9.24 -3.05
C VAL A 140 -14.29 -9.45 -2.97
N SER A 141 -14.69 -10.70 -2.81
CA SER A 141 -16.07 -11.08 -2.51
C SER A 141 -16.27 -11.12 -1.00
N LEU A 142 -17.37 -10.55 -0.54
CA LEU A 142 -17.77 -10.52 0.86
C LEU A 142 -19.14 -11.17 1.02
N PRO A 143 -19.42 -11.74 2.21
CA PRO A 143 -20.76 -12.20 2.54
C PRO A 143 -21.82 -11.11 2.32
N ALA A 144 -23.05 -11.52 1.96
CA ALA A 144 -24.15 -10.59 1.73
C ALA A 144 -24.47 -9.73 2.96
N ASP A 145 -24.27 -10.29 4.16
CA ASP A 145 -24.46 -9.66 5.47
C ASP A 145 -23.23 -8.89 5.98
N ALA A 146 -22.17 -8.76 5.18
CA ALA A 146 -21.00 -7.99 5.58
C ALA A 146 -21.34 -6.50 5.81
N SER A 147 -21.23 -6.04 7.04
CA SER A 147 -21.46 -4.62 7.41
C SER A 147 -20.34 -3.68 6.96
N GLY A 148 -19.17 -4.23 6.63
CA GLY A 148 -18.00 -3.44 6.26
C GLY A 148 -16.86 -4.30 5.74
N LEU A 149 -15.92 -3.65 5.05
CA LEU A 149 -14.66 -4.23 4.61
C LEU A 149 -13.58 -3.88 5.63
N ALA A 150 -12.85 -4.87 6.12
CA ALA A 150 -11.63 -4.66 6.89
C ALA A 150 -10.42 -5.06 6.06
N TYR A 151 -9.37 -4.23 6.08
CA TYR A 151 -8.11 -4.54 5.43
C TYR A 151 -6.92 -4.17 6.30
N ARG A 152 -5.82 -4.89 6.12
CA ARG A 152 -4.53 -4.64 6.76
C ARG A 152 -3.41 -4.83 5.75
N LEU A 153 -2.48 -3.88 5.71
CA LEU A 153 -1.26 -3.95 4.93
C LEU A 153 -0.07 -4.06 5.88
N VAL A 154 0.62 -5.20 5.85
CA VAL A 154 1.74 -5.49 6.75
C VAL A 154 3.03 -5.58 5.97
N TYR A 155 4.03 -4.81 6.39
CA TYR A 155 5.40 -4.94 5.92
C TYR A 155 6.18 -5.95 6.73
N HIS A 156 6.87 -6.83 6.02
CA HIS A 156 7.80 -7.79 6.59
C HIS A 156 9.22 -7.43 6.17
N ARG A 157 10.14 -7.30 7.14
CA ARG A 157 11.58 -7.19 6.83
C ARG A 157 12.13 -8.50 6.27
N ASN A 158 11.67 -9.61 6.84
CA ASN A 158 12.06 -10.96 6.44
C ASN A 158 10.83 -11.87 6.52
N HIS A 159 10.15 -12.09 5.40
CA HIS A 159 8.97 -12.95 5.34
C HIS A 159 9.29 -14.45 5.50
N TYR A 160 10.57 -14.82 5.52
CA TYR A 160 11.04 -16.17 5.87
C TYR A 160 11.16 -16.39 7.39
N ASP A 161 11.05 -15.34 8.20
CA ASP A 161 11.25 -15.39 9.65
C ASP A 161 10.12 -14.63 10.35
N PRO A 162 9.14 -15.34 10.95
CA PRO A 162 8.02 -14.72 11.66
C PRO A 162 8.44 -13.87 12.87
N ALA A 163 9.61 -14.12 13.46
CA ALA A 163 10.15 -13.32 14.57
C ALA A 163 10.89 -12.06 14.08
N ALA A 164 11.15 -11.95 12.78
CA ALA A 164 11.73 -10.75 12.21
C ALA A 164 10.72 -9.60 12.23
N TYR A 165 11.25 -8.38 12.30
CA TYR A 165 10.46 -7.15 12.29
C TYR A 165 9.33 -7.16 11.24
N THR A 166 8.12 -6.94 11.74
CA THR A 166 6.91 -6.66 10.98
C THR A 166 6.32 -5.33 11.41
N ALA A 167 5.70 -4.62 10.48
CA ALA A 167 4.98 -3.38 10.77
C ALA A 167 3.64 -3.40 10.05
N GLU A 168 2.56 -3.20 10.80
CA GLU A 168 1.26 -2.86 10.22
C GLU A 168 1.33 -1.42 9.73
N ILE A 169 1.33 -1.25 8.41
CA ILE A 169 1.48 0.07 7.79
C ILE A 169 0.11 0.73 7.68
N LEU A 170 -0.87 0.05 7.10
CA LEU A 170 -2.22 0.57 6.92
C LEU A 170 -3.24 -0.42 7.45
N SER A 171 -4.28 0.10 8.09
CA SER A 171 -5.43 -0.68 8.54
C SER A 171 -6.67 0.19 8.53
N ALA A 172 -7.77 -0.32 8.01
CA ALA A 172 -9.06 0.32 8.19
C ALA A 172 -10.17 -0.72 8.21
N ALA A 173 -11.28 -0.35 8.86
CA ALA A 173 -12.57 -0.96 8.68
C ALA A 173 -13.49 0.11 8.05
N THR A 174 -13.82 -0.07 6.78
CA THR A 174 -14.68 0.86 6.05
C THR A 174 -16.09 0.29 6.03
N PRO A 175 -17.11 1.04 6.49
CA PRO A 175 -18.50 0.64 6.30
C PRO A 175 -18.76 0.46 4.81
N LEU A 176 -19.48 -0.59 4.44
CA LEU A 176 -19.97 -0.74 3.07
C LEU A 176 -21.27 0.07 2.97
N GLY A 177 -21.15 1.40 2.99
CA GLY A 177 -22.26 2.32 2.80
C GLY A 177 -22.81 2.24 1.36
N GLU A 178 -24.10 2.53 1.23
CA GLU A 178 -24.88 2.49 -0.03
C GLU A 178 -24.24 3.27 -1.19
#